data_AF-A0A3S0NEV9-F1
#
_entry.id   AF-A0A3S0NEV9-F1
#
_cell.length_a   1.000
_cell.length_b   1.000
_cell.length_c   1.000
_cell.angle_alpha   90.00
_cell.angle_beta   90.00
_cell.angle_gamma   90.00
#
_symmetry.space_group_name_H-M   'P 1'
#
loop_
_entity.id
_entity.type
_entity.pdbx_description
1 polymer ?
#
loop_
_entity_poly.entity_id
_entity_poly.type
_entity_poly.pdbx_seq_one_letter_code
_entity_poly.pdbx_strand_id
1 'polypeptide(L)'
;MRKGLIQSDIELRAPVTIAVGAGFKREIASLTAMQNFLKEWPPAFRGRSHAAALRACEAARCGEIDLDKARQAFLVFARKVGIEWTGADPVSVLRENRIRRDRTRESRAQQRPAH
;
A
#
# COMPACT_ATOMS: atom_id res chain seq x y z
N MET A 1 -33.62 -15.30 -4.21
CA MET A 1 -32.83 -14.38 -3.36
C MET A 1 -31.66 -15.18 -2.77
N ARG A 2 -30.46 -15.07 -3.35
CA ARG A 2 -29.30 -15.83 -2.85
C ARG A 2 -28.73 -15.09 -1.64
N LYS A 3 -28.96 -15.71 -0.49
CA LYS A 3 -28.48 -15.35 0.84
C LYS A 3 -27.02 -14.89 0.77
N GLY A 4 -26.77 -13.63 1.10
CA GLY A 4 -25.42 -13.06 1.20
C GLY A 4 -24.68 -13.76 2.34
N LEU A 5 -24.01 -14.87 2.02
CA LEU A 5 -23.01 -15.44 2.90
C LEU A 5 -21.92 -14.40 3.02
N ILE A 6 -21.74 -13.87 4.23
CA ILE A 6 -20.47 -13.33 4.69
C ILE A 6 -19.46 -14.45 4.40
N GLN A 7 -18.77 -14.38 3.27
CA GLN A 7 -17.64 -15.25 3.02
C GLN A 7 -16.61 -14.82 4.05
N SER A 8 -16.32 -15.69 5.01
CA SER A 8 -15.27 -15.49 5.99
C SER A 8 -14.03 -14.99 5.25
N ASP A 9 -13.59 -13.79 5.60
CA ASP A 9 -12.50 -13.13 4.90
C ASP A 9 -11.22 -13.98 5.06
N ILE A 10 -10.52 -14.23 3.96
CA ILE A 10 -9.31 -15.04 3.99
C ILE A 10 -8.14 -14.12 4.31
N GLU A 11 -7.64 -14.20 5.53
CA GLU A 11 -6.53 -13.40 6.02
C GLU A 11 -5.19 -13.82 5.39
N LEU A 12 -4.39 -12.83 5.02
CA LEU A 12 -3.03 -13.00 4.55
C LEU A 12 -2.12 -13.24 5.75
N ARG A 13 -1.26 -14.26 5.67
CA ARG A 13 -0.19 -14.50 6.67
C ARG A 13 0.73 -13.28 6.82
N ALA A 14 0.94 -12.54 5.73
CA ALA A 14 1.66 -11.29 5.71
C ALA A 14 0.80 -10.26 4.96
N PRO A 15 0.45 -9.11 5.56
CA PRO A 15 -0.24 -8.03 4.86
C PRO A 15 0.60 -7.43 3.74
N VAL A 16 -0.07 -6.95 2.69
CA VAL A 16 0.58 -6.16 1.63
C VAL A 16 0.47 -4.68 1.97
N THR A 17 1.60 -3.99 2.00
CA THR A 17 1.60 -2.55 2.22
C THR A 17 1.65 -1.80 0.89
N ILE A 18 0.73 -0.86 0.71
CA ILE A 18 0.66 0.02 -0.46
C ILE A 18 0.68 1.49 -0.01
N ALA A 19 1.10 2.35 -0.93
CA ALA A 19 0.93 3.79 -0.85
C ALA A 19 -0.42 4.19 -1.45
N VAL A 20 -1.19 5.00 -0.73
CA VAL A 20 -2.47 5.56 -1.20
C VAL A 20 -2.49 7.08 -1.08
N GLY A 21 -3.25 7.74 -1.96
CA GLY A 21 -3.44 9.19 -1.93
C GLY A 21 -2.11 9.95 -1.95
N ALA A 22 -1.87 10.80 -0.95
CA ALA A 22 -0.65 11.58 -0.79
C ALA A 22 0.60 10.75 -0.36
N GLY A 23 0.62 9.46 -0.64
CA GLY A 23 1.70 8.56 -0.24
C GLY A 23 1.57 8.08 1.21
N PHE A 24 0.34 7.92 1.72
CA PHE A 24 0.12 7.33 3.04
C PHE A 24 0.16 5.80 2.97
N LYS A 25 0.65 5.19 4.04
CA LYS A 25 0.69 3.74 4.21
C LYS A 25 -0.74 3.19 4.37
N ARG A 26 -1.11 2.20 3.57
CA ARG A 26 -2.29 1.35 3.79
C ARG A 26 -1.87 -0.11 3.77
N GLU A 27 -2.37 -0.87 4.72
CA GLU A 27 -2.17 -2.32 4.78
C GLU A 27 -3.39 -3.05 4.26
N ILE A 28 -3.15 -4.02 3.40
CA ILE A 28 -4.14 -4.96 2.87
C ILE A 28 -3.87 -6.29 3.53
N ALA A 29 -4.67 -6.63 4.53
CA ALA A 29 -4.49 -7.81 5.36
C ALA A 29 -5.26 -9.05 4.86
N SER A 30 -6.19 -8.88 3.91
CA SER A 30 -7.08 -9.96 3.51
C SER A 30 -7.37 -10.01 2.01
N LEU A 31 -7.88 -11.17 1.56
CA LEU A 31 -8.26 -11.40 0.17
C LEU A 31 -9.43 -10.49 -0.26
N THR A 32 -10.41 -10.26 0.63
CA THR A 32 -11.52 -9.35 0.32
C THR A 32 -11.03 -7.91 0.17
N ALA A 33 -10.10 -7.47 1.04
CA ALA A 33 -9.50 -6.16 0.92
C ALA A 33 -8.72 -5.99 -0.39
N MET A 34 -7.98 -7.01 -0.84
CA MET A 34 -7.32 -7.02 -2.15
C MET A 34 -8.33 -6.88 -3.30
N GLN A 35 -9.40 -7.68 -3.30
CA GLN A 35 -10.41 -7.66 -4.36
C GLN A 35 -11.16 -6.33 -4.41
N ASN A 36 -11.53 -5.78 -3.26
CA ASN A 36 -12.21 -4.49 -3.18
C ASN A 36 -11.31 -3.37 -3.74
N PHE A 37 -10.04 -3.35 -3.35
CA PHE A 37 -9.07 -2.39 -3.89
C PHE A 37 -8.98 -2.46 -5.43
N LEU A 38 -8.91 -3.68 -5.98
CA LEU A 38 -8.86 -3.87 -7.43
C LEU A 38 -10.17 -3.44 -8.11
N LYS A 39 -11.34 -3.69 -7.51
CA LYS A 39 -12.64 -3.29 -8.08
C LYS A 39 -12.82 -1.78 -8.11
N GLU A 40 -12.35 -1.09 -7.08
CA GLU A 40 -12.37 0.37 -6.97
C GLU A 40 -11.34 1.05 -7.88
N TRP A 41 -10.37 0.30 -8.41
CA TRP A 41 -9.31 0.83 -9.26
C TRP A 41 -9.89 1.50 -10.52
N PRO A 42 -9.48 2.73 -10.88
CA PRO A 42 -10.10 3.47 -11.97
C PRO A 42 -9.95 2.74 -13.31
N PRO A 43 -11.01 2.66 -14.14
CA PRO A 43 -11.00 1.94 -15.40
C PRO A 43 -9.85 2.33 -16.35
N ALA A 44 -9.50 3.62 -16.39
CA ALA A 44 -8.42 4.15 -17.22
C ALA A 44 -7.02 3.57 -16.89
N PHE A 45 -6.82 3.09 -15.66
CA PHE A 45 -5.55 2.53 -15.20
C PHE A 45 -5.61 1.00 -15.04
N ARG A 46 -6.66 0.33 -15.55
CA ARG A 46 -6.77 -1.13 -15.55
C ARG A 46 -5.97 -1.70 -16.72
N GLY A 47 -4.79 -2.24 -16.41
CA GLY A 47 -3.94 -2.93 -17.38
C GLY A 47 -3.94 -4.45 -17.21
N ARG A 48 -3.05 -5.13 -17.95
CA ARG A 48 -2.87 -6.60 -17.85
C ARG A 48 -2.55 -7.05 -16.42
N SER A 49 -1.78 -6.25 -15.68
CA SER A 49 -1.40 -6.54 -14.30
C SER A 49 -2.59 -6.50 -13.34
N HIS A 50 -3.53 -5.58 -13.57
CA HIS A 50 -4.79 -5.49 -12.80
C HIS A 50 -5.65 -6.73 -13.04
N ALA A 51 -5.85 -7.11 -14.30
CA ALA A 51 -6.62 -8.31 -14.65
C ALA A 51 -5.97 -9.61 -14.15
N ALA A 52 -4.63 -9.67 -14.10
CA ALA A 52 -3.91 -10.80 -13.53
C ALA A 52 -4.10 -10.88 -12.00
N ALA A 53 -3.98 -9.77 -11.29
CA ALA A 53 -4.21 -9.72 -9.85
C ALA A 53 -5.65 -10.10 -9.49
N LEU A 54 -6.64 -9.61 -10.25
CA LEU A 54 -8.05 -9.93 -10.01
C LEU A 54 -8.34 -11.42 -10.19
N ARG A 55 -7.87 -12.02 -11.30
CA ARG A 55 -8.01 -13.44 -11.56
C ARG A 55 -7.31 -14.30 -10.50
N ALA A 56 -6.12 -13.88 -10.05
CA ALA A 56 -5.43 -14.58 -8.97
C ALA A 56 -6.23 -14.53 -7.65
N CYS A 57 -6.86 -13.39 -7.34
CA CYS A 57 -7.71 -13.27 -6.16
C CYS A 57 -8.96 -14.16 -6.25
N GLU A 58 -9.55 -14.31 -7.44
CA GLU A 58 -10.69 -15.19 -7.68
C GLU A 58 -10.30 -16.66 -7.57
N ALA A 59 -9.20 -17.07 -8.21
CA ALA A 59 -8.66 -18.42 -8.13
C ALA A 59 -8.29 -18.81 -6.68
N ALA A 60 -7.68 -17.89 -5.91
CA ALA A 60 -7.38 -18.14 -4.50
C ALA A 60 -8.64 -18.33 -3.66
N ARG A 61 -9.71 -17.58 -3.96
CA ARG A 61 -11.01 -17.73 -3.28
C ARG A 61 -11.67 -19.08 -3.60
N CYS A 62 -11.46 -19.59 -4.80
CA CYS A 62 -11.91 -20.93 -5.20
C CYS A 62 -11.01 -22.06 -4.65
N GLY A 63 -9.86 -21.73 -4.04
CA GLY A 63 -8.88 -22.71 -3.58
C GLY A 63 -8.04 -23.33 -4.73
N GLU A 64 -8.09 -22.75 -5.92
CA GLU A 64 -7.33 -23.22 -7.09
C GLU A 64 -5.84 -22.86 -7.00
N ILE A 65 -5.52 -21.75 -6.33
CA ILE A 65 -4.15 -21.33 -6.07
C ILE A 65 -3.96 -20.94 -4.61
N ASP A 66 -2.72 -20.98 -4.15
CA ASP A 66 -2.34 -20.51 -2.83
C ASP A 66 -2.58 -19.00 -2.68
N LEU A 67 -3.01 -18.60 -1.48
CA LEU A 67 -3.21 -17.20 -1.14
C LEU A 67 -1.93 -16.37 -1.33
N ASP A 68 -0.74 -16.96 -1.09
CA ASP A 68 0.54 -16.30 -1.32
C ASP A 68 0.76 -15.97 -2.81
N LYS A 69 0.29 -16.82 -3.74
CA LYS A 69 0.36 -16.53 -5.18
C LYS A 69 -0.52 -15.34 -5.56
N ALA A 70 -1.72 -15.25 -4.98
CA ALA A 70 -2.58 -14.07 -5.16
C ALA A 70 -1.93 -12.80 -4.59
N ARG A 71 -1.31 -12.91 -3.40
CA ARG A 71 -0.52 -11.83 -2.77
C ARG A 71 0.60 -11.34 -3.70
N GLN A 72 1.40 -12.26 -4.25
CA GLN A 72 2.48 -11.95 -5.19
C GLN A 72 1.97 -11.25 -6.45
N ALA A 73 0.87 -11.72 -7.04
CA ALA A 73 0.27 -11.07 -8.20
C ALA A 73 -0.17 -9.62 -7.90
N PHE A 74 -0.70 -9.38 -6.71
CA PHE A 74 -1.07 -8.03 -6.25
C PHE A 74 0.15 -7.14 -6.03
N LEU A 75 1.24 -7.65 -5.46
CA LEU A 75 2.51 -6.91 -5.32
C LEU A 75 3.08 -6.50 -6.68
N VAL A 76 3.08 -7.42 -7.66
CA VAL A 76 3.50 -7.10 -9.04
C VAL A 76 2.64 -6.00 -9.65
N PHE A 77 1.32 -6.05 -9.42
CA PHE A 77 0.43 -4.97 -9.82
C PHE A 77 0.78 -3.64 -9.14
N ALA A 78 0.94 -3.64 -7.81
CA ALA A 78 1.28 -2.45 -7.02
C ALA A 78 2.58 -1.79 -7.51
N ARG A 79 3.61 -2.60 -7.75
CA ARG A 79 4.90 -2.14 -8.30
C ARG A 79 4.74 -1.56 -9.69
N LYS A 80 3.96 -2.19 -10.57
CA LYS A 80 3.77 -1.72 -11.96
C LYS A 80 2.98 -0.42 -12.06
N VAL A 81 2.07 -0.16 -11.14
CA VAL A 81 1.30 1.09 -11.10
C VAL A 81 1.91 2.14 -10.15
N GLY A 82 3.05 1.84 -9.53
CA GLY A 82 3.81 2.79 -8.70
C GLY A 82 3.20 3.08 -7.34
N ILE A 83 2.40 2.16 -6.79
CA ILE A 83 1.75 2.30 -5.47
C ILE A 83 2.35 1.37 -4.41
N GLU A 84 3.49 0.74 -4.70
CA GLU A 84 4.21 -0.04 -3.70
C GLU A 84 4.70 0.88 -2.57
N TRP A 85 4.52 0.46 -1.33
CA TRP A 85 5.01 1.21 -0.18
C TRP A 85 6.54 1.22 -0.13
N THR A 86 7.14 2.41 -0.16
CA THR A 86 8.61 2.58 -0.19
C THR A 86 9.26 2.70 1.20
N GLY A 87 8.47 2.63 2.28
CA GLY A 87 9.00 2.71 3.65
C GLY A 87 8.94 4.09 4.31
N ALA A 88 8.59 5.14 3.57
CA ALA A 88 8.58 6.51 4.10
C ALA A 88 7.21 7.18 3.92
N ASP A 89 6.56 7.55 5.04
CA ASP A 89 5.37 8.37 5.00
C ASP A 89 5.71 9.87 4.93
N PRO A 90 4.91 10.68 4.20
CA PRO A 90 5.20 12.08 3.95
C PRO A 90 5.26 12.91 5.24
N VAL A 91 4.49 12.57 6.27
CA VAL A 91 4.48 13.30 7.54
C VAL A 91 5.78 13.05 8.30
N SER A 92 6.27 11.81 8.33
CA SER A 92 7.55 11.47 8.92
C SER A 92 8.71 12.19 8.20
N VAL A 93 8.70 12.21 6.87
CA VAL A 93 9.71 12.95 6.08
C VAL A 93 9.68 14.45 6.37
N LEU A 94 8.48 15.06 6.42
CA LEU A 94 8.32 16.48 6.73
C LEU A 94 8.76 16.83 8.15
N ARG A 95 8.42 15.98 9.13
CA ARG A 95 8.84 16.14 10.53
C ARG A 95 10.36 16.10 10.64
N GLU A 96 10.99 15.11 10.03
CA GLU A 96 12.45 14.98 10.01
C GLU A 96 13.12 16.21 9.36
N ASN A 97 12.60 16.67 8.21
CA ASN A 97 13.09 17.88 7.55
C ASN A 97 12.92 19.15 8.39
N ARG A 98 11.86 19.24 9.22
CA ARG A 98 11.71 20.34 10.17
C ARG A 98 12.76 20.28 11.28
N ILE A 99 12.94 19.11 11.91
CA ILE A 99 13.93 18.91 12.97
C ILE A 99 15.35 19.23 12.47
N ARG A 100 15.70 18.84 11.24
CA ARG A 100 16.99 19.18 10.63
C ARG A 100 17.19 20.67 10.43
N ARG A 101 16.14 21.38 9.97
CA ARG A 101 16.18 22.83 9.78
C ARG A 101 16.31 23.59 11.08
N ASP A 102 15.58 23.16 12.12
CA ASP A 102 15.64 23.80 13.44
C ASP A 102 17.04 23.62 14.05
N ARG A 103 17.63 22.41 14.01
CA ARG A 103 19.03 22.18 14.42
C ARG A 103 20.05 23.04 13.69
N THR A 104 19.87 23.22 12.37
CA THR A 104 20.76 24.07 11.56
C THR A 104 20.67 25.54 11.97
N ARG A 105 19.45 26.02 12.29
CA ARG A 105 19.22 27.39 12.78
C ARG A 105 19.83 27.62 14.16
N GLU A 106 19.64 26.69 15.09
CA GLU A 106 20.20 26.74 16.44
C GLU A 106 21.73 26.78 16.43
N SER A 107 22.36 25.90 15.62
CA SER A 107 23.82 25.85 15.47
C SER A 107 24.39 27.18 14.97
N ARG A 108 23.70 27.84 14.04
CA ARG A 108 24.12 29.15 13.50
C ARG A 108 23.92 30.29 14.51
N ALA A 109 22.90 30.19 15.37
CA ALA A 109 22.65 31.19 16.42
C ALA A 109 23.69 31.11 17.55
N GLN A 110 24.12 29.91 17.93
CA GLN A 110 25.15 29.69 18.97
C GLN A 110 26.57 30.05 18.53
N GLN A 111 26.84 30.14 17.22
CA GLN A 111 28.15 30.50 16.68
C GLN A 111 28.34 32.03 16.46
N ARG A 112 27.39 32.88 16.86
CA ARG A 112 27.58 34.34 16.84
C ARG A 112 28.35 34.78 18.09
N PRO A 113 29.61 35.24 18.00
CA PRO A 113 30.32 35.76 19.16
C PRO A 113 29.65 37.04 19.66
N ALA A 114 29.50 37.16 20.97
CA ALA A 114 29.13 38.41 21.62
C ALA A 114 30.32 39.37 21.51
N HIS A 115 30.09 40.52 20.89
CA HIS A 115 31.08 41.57 20.70
C HIS A 115 30.94 42.64 21.79
#